data_AF-A0A517NK07-F1
#
_entry.id   AF-A0A517NK07-F1
#
_cell.length_a   1.000
_cell.length_b   1.000
_cell.length_c   1.000
_cell.angle_alpha   90.00
_cell.angle_beta   90.00
_cell.angle_gamma   90.00
#
_symmetry.space_group_name_H-M   'P 1'
#
loop_
_entity.id
_entity.type
_entity.pdbx_description
1 polymer ?
#
loop_
_entity_poly.entity_id
_entity_poly.type
_entity_poly.pdbx_seq_one_letter_code
_entity_poly.pdbx_strand_id
1 'polypeptide(L)'
;MDPTETFNAMMEAFALGLRDDAIQSAEDLAAWLDRGGFPPVIHISTDGMKVFVVDERIAREICVASCRQVQTACQTQSPSP
;
A
#
# COMPACT_ATOMS: atom_id res chain seq x y z
N MET A 1 -11.38 9.18 4.49
CA MET A 1 -10.43 8.07 4.62
C MET A 1 -9.10 8.68 5.02
N ASP A 2 -8.42 8.10 6.00
CA ASP A 2 -7.03 8.42 6.28
C ASP A 2 -6.14 7.49 5.42
N PRO A 3 -5.37 8.02 4.44
CA PRO A 3 -4.56 7.18 3.57
C PRO A 3 -3.44 6.46 4.32
N THR A 4 -2.94 7.02 5.43
CA THR A 4 -1.88 6.39 6.24
C THR A 4 -2.43 5.16 6.94
N GLU A 5 -3.61 5.27 7.54
CA GLU A 5 -4.30 4.13 8.16
C GLU A 5 -4.60 3.05 7.12
N THR A 6 -5.14 3.42 5.95
CA THR A 6 -5.46 2.47 4.88
C THR A 6 -4.21 1.78 4.31
N PHE A 7 -3.10 2.51 4.13
CA PHE A 7 -1.85 1.90 3.68
C PHE A 7 -1.28 0.91 4.71
N ASN A 8 -1.31 1.26 5.99
CA ASN A 8 -0.87 0.36 7.06
C ASN A 8 -1.73 -0.90 7.13
N ALA A 9 -3.06 -0.75 7.07
CA ALA A 9 -3.99 -1.87 7.03
C ALA A 9 -3.74 -2.80 5.84
N MET A 10 -3.50 -2.22 4.65
CA MET A 10 -3.14 -2.99 3.45
C MET A 10 -1.87 -3.82 3.66
N MET A 11 -0.80 -3.21 4.18
CA MET A 11 0.48 -3.88 4.38
C MET A 11 0.41 -4.96 5.48
N GLU A 12 -0.30 -4.68 6.57
CA GLU A 12 -0.53 -5.63 7.66
C GLU A 12 -1.34 -6.83 7.18
N ALA A 13 -2.49 -6.60 6.53
CA ALA A 13 -3.32 -7.67 5.97
C ALA A 13 -2.54 -8.52 4.97
N PHE A 14 -1.74 -7.88 4.10
CA PHE A 14 -0.88 -8.59 3.15
C PHE A 14 0.16 -9.48 3.84
N ALA A 15 0.83 -8.96 4.88
CA ALA A 15 1.82 -9.70 5.66
C ALA A 15 1.20 -10.88 6.44
N LEU A 16 -0.04 -10.73 6.92
CA LEU A 16 -0.79 -11.76 7.63
C LEU A 16 -1.48 -12.77 6.70
N GLY A 17 -1.43 -12.56 5.38
CA GLY A 17 -2.11 -13.42 4.39
C GLY A 17 -3.62 -13.22 4.31
N LEU A 18 -4.16 -12.15 4.90
CA LEU A 18 -5.56 -11.73 4.82
C LEU A 18 -5.82 -11.06 3.48
N ARG A 19 -5.95 -11.87 2.42
CA ARG A 19 -5.94 -11.38 1.03
C ARG A 19 -7.09 -10.44 0.69
N ASP A 20 -8.30 -10.75 1.11
CA ASP A 20 -9.48 -9.94 0.79
C ASP A 20 -9.37 -8.55 1.43
N ASP A 21 -8.96 -8.49 2.70
CA ASP A 21 -8.73 -7.23 3.42
C ASP A 21 -7.59 -6.40 2.80
N ALA A 22 -6.52 -7.07 2.35
CA ALA A 22 -5.39 -6.44 1.67
C ALA A 22 -5.81 -5.86 0.31
N ILE A 23 -6.59 -6.60 -0.48
CA ILE A 23 -7.14 -6.14 -1.77
C ILE A 23 -8.07 -4.95 -1.55
N GLN A 24 -9.02 -5.06 -0.62
CA GLN A 24 -9.98 -3.99 -0.34
C GLN A 24 -9.26 -2.69 0.04
N SER A 25 -8.28 -2.77 0.94
CA SER A 25 -7.49 -1.61 1.35
C SER A 25 -6.66 -1.03 0.21
N ALA A 26 -6.09 -1.89 -0.66
CA ALA A 26 -5.34 -1.46 -1.84
C ALA A 26 -6.24 -0.74 -2.87
N GLU A 27 -7.45 -1.24 -3.11
CA GLU A 27 -8.43 -0.64 -4.00
C GLU A 27 -8.91 0.72 -3.47
N ASP A 28 -9.23 0.80 -2.19
CA ASP A 28 -9.66 2.03 -1.54
C ASP A 28 -8.57 3.10 -1.64
N LEU A 29 -7.31 2.75 -1.32
CA LEU A 29 -6.19 3.67 -1.39
C LEU A 29 -5.87 4.10 -2.83
N ALA A 30 -5.90 3.18 -3.80
CA ALA A 30 -5.72 3.51 -5.20
C ALA A 30 -6.80 4.49 -5.69
N ALA A 31 -8.07 4.22 -5.37
CA ALA A 31 -9.18 5.09 -5.72
C ALA A 31 -9.08 6.47 -5.06
N TRP A 32 -8.54 6.56 -3.85
CA TRP A 32 -8.23 7.85 -3.21
C TRP A 32 -7.16 8.63 -3.98
N LEU A 33 -6.04 7.98 -4.32
CA LEU A 33 -4.93 8.60 -5.01
C LEU A 33 -5.31 9.06 -6.42
N ASP A 34 -6.10 8.28 -7.15
CA ASP A 34 -6.59 8.60 -8.50
C ASP A 34 -7.52 9.81 -8.52
N ARG A 35 -8.25 10.06 -7.43
CA ARG A 35 -9.09 11.25 -7.26
C ARG A 35 -8.29 12.50 -6.86
N GLY A 36 -6.97 12.44 -6.86
CA GLY A 36 -6.09 13.53 -6.43
C GLY A 36 -5.92 13.61 -4.92
N GLY A 37 -6.28 12.56 -4.18
CA GLY A 37 -6.03 12.46 -2.74
C GLY A 37 -4.53 12.51 -2.43
N PHE A 38 -4.17 13.04 -1.26
CA PHE A 38 -2.79 13.07 -0.80
C PHE A 38 -2.30 11.67 -0.44
N PRO A 39 -1.03 11.34 -0.68
CA PRO A 39 -0.46 10.06 -0.27
C PRO A 39 -0.18 10.00 1.24
N PRO A 40 -0.04 8.80 1.81
CA PRO A 40 0.53 8.60 3.13
C PRO A 40 1.90 9.27 3.29
N VAL A 41 2.23 9.70 4.51
CA VAL A 41 3.61 10.07 4.83
C VAL A 41 4.43 8.80 4.99
N ILE A 42 5.37 8.59 4.07
CA ILE A 42 6.22 7.41 4.07
C ILE A 42 7.58 7.73 4.70
N HIS A 43 7.99 6.86 5.61
CA HIS A 43 9.32 6.86 6.20
C HIS A 43 10.07 5.64 5.68
N ILE A 44 11.23 5.85 5.09
CA ILE A 44 12.10 4.76 4.63
C ILE A 44 13.29 4.66 5.58
N SER A 45 13.54 3.45 6.06
CA SER A 45 14.79 3.08 6.69
C SER A 45 15.35 1.83 6.01
N THR A 46 16.67 1.74 5.98
CA THR A 46 17.40 0.50 5.72
C THR A 46 17.92 -0.04 7.05
N ASP A 47 18.49 -1.25 7.04
CA ASP A 47 19.01 -1.99 8.20
C ASP A 47 20.21 -1.32 8.92
N GLY A 48 20.30 0.02 8.91
CA GLY A 48 21.46 0.80 9.35
C GLY A 48 21.19 2.28 9.69
N MET A 49 20.05 2.59 10.32
CA MET A 49 19.81 3.74 11.22
C MET A 49 19.37 5.11 10.66
N LYS A 50 19.21 5.34 9.36
CA LYS A 50 18.64 6.62 8.88
C LYS A 50 17.20 6.45 8.43
N VAL A 51 16.31 7.19 9.08
CA VAL A 51 14.91 7.34 8.67
C VAL A 51 14.81 8.58 7.79
N PHE A 52 14.36 8.40 6.56
CA PHE A 52 14.10 9.48 5.63
C PHE A 52 12.60 9.65 5.46
N VAL A 53 12.12 10.87 5.65
CA VAL A 53 10.79 11.24 5.14
C VAL A 53 10.95 11.42 3.64
N VAL A 54 10.21 10.65 2.85
CA VAL A 54 10.21 10.84 1.39
C VAL A 54 9.34 12.02 1.01
N ASP A 55 9.66 12.68 -0.10
CA ASP A 55 8.80 13.72 -0.64
C ASP A 55 7.46 13.13 -1.12
N GLU A 56 6.45 13.99 -1.20
CA GLU A 56 5.08 13.59 -1.53
C GLU A 56 4.99 12.87 -2.90
N ARG A 57 5.78 13.28 -3.89
CA ARG A 57 5.73 12.67 -5.22
C ARG A 57 6.28 11.25 -5.16
N ILE A 58 7.40 11.03 -4.47
CA ILE A 58 7.93 9.69 -4.23
C ILE A 58 6.97 8.85 -3.38
N ALA A 59 6.37 9.42 -2.34
CA ALA A 59 5.38 8.73 -1.50
C ALA A 59 4.20 8.22 -2.35
N ARG A 60 3.69 9.06 -3.26
CA ARG A 60 2.62 8.68 -4.20
C ARG A 60 3.03 7.49 -5.07
N GLU A 61 4.20 7.55 -5.70
CA GLU A 61 4.66 6.46 -6.57
C GLU A 61 4.85 5.15 -5.80
N ILE A 62 5.38 5.22 -4.57
CA ILE A 62 5.50 4.06 -3.68
C ILE A 62 4.12 3.46 -3.41
N CYS A 63 3.15 4.28 -2.99
CA CYS A 63 1.83 3.78 -2.66
C CYS A 63 1.10 3.18 -3.87
N VAL A 64 1.18 3.81 -5.04
CA VAL A 64 0.60 3.26 -6.28
C VAL A 64 1.25 1.92 -6.64
N ALA A 65 2.58 1.83 -6.58
CA ALA A 65 3.29 0.58 -6.87
C ALA A 65 2.93 -0.52 -5.86
N SER A 66 2.86 -0.19 -4.57
CA SER A 66 2.44 -1.13 -3.51
C SER A 66 1.02 -1.64 -3.72
N CYS A 67 0.04 -0.76 -4.03
CA CYS A 67 -1.34 -1.18 -4.30
C CYS A 67 -1.39 -2.20 -5.45
N ARG A 68 -0.72 -1.89 -6.57
CA ARG A 68 -0.64 -2.78 -7.75
C ARG A 68 0.01 -4.12 -7.41
N GLN A 69 1.08 -4.10 -6.63
CA GLN A 69 1.80 -5.30 -6.23
C GLN A 69 0.94 -6.20 -5.34
N VAL A 70 0.25 -5.63 -4.35
CA VAL A 70 -0.67 -6.37 -3.46
C VAL A 70 -1.79 -7.01 -4.28
N GLN A 71 -2.46 -6.24 -5.14
CA GLN A 71 -3.53 -6.75 -6.00
C GLN A 71 -3.03 -7.93 -6.87
N THR A 72 -1.89 -7.77 -7.52
CA THR A 72 -1.30 -8.82 -8.37
C THR A 72 -0.94 -10.08 -7.57
N ALA A 73 -0.30 -9.91 -6.41
CA ALA A 73 0.14 -11.01 -5.57
C ALA A 73 -1.04 -11.79 -4.96
N CYS A 74 -2.11 -11.11 -4.57
CA CYS A 74 -3.31 -11.75 -4.03
C CYS A 74 -4.12 -12.48 -5.12
N GLN A 75 -4.19 -11.95 -6.34
CA GLN A 75 -4.91 -12.56 -7.46
C GLN A 75 -4.22 -13.82 -8.02
N THR A 76 -2.89 -13.82 -8.10
CA THR A 76 -2.10 -14.94 -8.64
C THR A 76 -2.08 -16.18 -7.74
N GLN A 77 -2.48 -16.05 -6.46
CA GLN A 77 -2.47 -17.15 -5.49
C GLN A 77 -3.87 -17.72 -5.19
N SER A 78 -4.93 -17.28 -5.88
CA SER A 78 -6.22 -17.94 -5.82
C SER A 78 -6.07 -19.34 -6.44
N PRO A 79 -6.29 -20.44 -5.69
CA PRO A 79 -6.19 -21.77 -6.26
C PRO A 79 -7.23 -21.90 -7.38
N SER A 80 -6.79 -22.41 -8.54
CA SER A 80 -7.72 -22.90 -9.56
C SER A 80 -8.71 -23.88 -8.92
N PRO A 81 -10.00 -23.84 -9.30
CA PRO A 81 -11.01 -24.76 -8.81
C PRO A 81 -10.71 -26.23 -9.14
#